data_AF-A0A7X0H0I0-F1
#
_entry.id   AF-A0A7X0H0I0-F1
#
_cell.length_a   1.000
_cell.length_b   1.000
_cell.length_c   1.000
_cell.angle_alpha   90.00
_cell.angle_beta   90.00
_cell.angle_gamma   90.00
#
_symmetry.space_group_name_H-M   'P 1'
#
loop_
_entity.id
_entity.type
_entity.pdbx_description
1 polymer ?
#
loop_
_entity_poly.entity_id
_entity_poly.type
_entity_poly.pdbx_seq_one_letter_code
_entity_poly.pdbx_strand_id
1 'polypeptide(L)'
;MSLTDQVDLLYDLFATLRLDEGDLPIHLAGHSMGGILALMTAADPRSGQIKAIDVCGVPLVYDEATAAALDARKPSSGQTHYPALGRDHVRARFYGADGSFSPRALEFDAAISSMVPVLELVDAAQAPRTLPQTMQRIALPVRMTFAGEESSSVADEAVCVAATTYLAQNPHSRVRIEPGCGHNISLHHLGGVFHDSMLDWFDIVG
;
A
#
# COMPACT_ATOMS: atom_id res chain seq x y z
N MET A 1 5.66 -9.95 -13.28
CA MET A 1 5.88 -8.51 -13.51
C MET A 1 6.37 -7.94 -12.19
N SER A 2 7.46 -7.18 -12.19
CA SER A 2 7.91 -6.44 -11.00
C SER A 2 7.02 -5.22 -10.75
N LEU A 3 7.10 -4.61 -9.57
CA LEU A 3 6.43 -3.33 -9.31
C LEU A 3 6.95 -2.22 -10.23
N THR A 4 8.24 -2.24 -10.61
CA THR A 4 8.79 -1.31 -11.59
C THR A 4 8.13 -1.46 -12.96
N ASP A 5 7.97 -2.69 -13.45
CA ASP A 5 7.26 -2.95 -14.71
C ASP A 5 5.78 -2.49 -14.62
N GLN A 6 5.17 -2.59 -13.44
CA GLN A 6 3.80 -2.10 -13.20
C GLN A 6 3.71 -0.57 -13.20
N VAL A 7 4.75 0.15 -12.76
CA VAL A 7 4.82 1.61 -12.90
C VAL A 7 4.75 1.99 -14.38
N ASP A 8 5.51 1.31 -15.24
CA ASP A 8 5.49 1.56 -16.68
C ASP A 8 4.11 1.27 -17.28
N LEU A 9 3.50 0.14 -16.91
CA LEU A 9 2.15 -0.21 -17.34
C LEU A 9 1.11 0.83 -16.91
N LEU A 10 1.22 1.39 -15.69
CA LEU A 10 0.33 2.45 -15.23
C LEU A 10 0.50 3.73 -16.05
N TYR A 11 1.73 4.10 -16.42
CA TYR A 11 1.96 5.27 -17.27
C TYR A 11 1.47 5.07 -18.71
N ASP A 12 1.59 3.85 -19.26
CA ASP A 12 0.96 3.50 -20.53
C ASP A 12 -0.56 3.60 -20.43
N LEU A 13 -1.15 3.17 -19.31
CA LEU A 13 -2.57 3.34 -19.04
C LEU A 13 -2.95 4.82 -18.97
N PHE A 14 -2.22 5.68 -18.27
CA PHE A 14 -2.51 7.12 -18.21
C PHE A 14 -2.43 7.77 -19.59
N ALA A 15 -1.48 7.36 -20.43
CA ALA A 15 -1.35 7.86 -21.80
C ALA A 15 -2.52 7.43 -22.70
N THR A 16 -3.12 6.26 -22.44
CA THR A 16 -4.28 5.74 -23.19
C THR A 16 -5.62 6.22 -22.64
N LEU A 17 -5.74 6.45 -21.34
CA LEU A 17 -6.90 7.03 -20.66
C LEU A 17 -7.05 8.54 -20.89
N ARG A 18 -6.52 9.09 -21.99
CA ARG A 18 -6.94 10.41 -22.47
C ARG A 18 -8.41 10.31 -22.89
N LEU A 19 -9.28 10.36 -21.89
CA LEU A 19 -10.72 10.33 -22.01
C LEU A 19 -11.13 11.50 -22.92
N ASP A 20 -12.16 11.29 -23.74
CA ASP A 20 -12.63 12.26 -24.76
C ASP A 20 -13.00 13.66 -24.19
N GLU A 21 -12.99 13.83 -22.86
CA GLU A 21 -13.30 15.06 -22.12
C GLU A 21 -12.07 15.89 -21.71
N GLY A 22 -10.85 15.51 -22.12
CA GLY A 22 -9.60 16.24 -21.83
C GLY A 22 -8.73 15.59 -20.74
N ASP A 23 -7.64 16.27 -20.36
CA ASP A 23 -6.70 15.78 -19.34
C ASP A 23 -7.33 15.86 -17.93
N LEU A 24 -8.09 14.84 -17.54
CA LEU A 24 -8.67 14.71 -16.21
C LEU A 24 -7.56 14.44 -15.16
N PRO A 25 -7.65 15.04 -13.96
CA PRO A 25 -6.69 14.79 -12.90
C PRO A 25 -6.73 13.33 -12.43
N ILE A 26 -5.56 12.73 -12.23
CA ILE A 26 -5.46 11.34 -11.74
C ILE A 26 -5.16 11.34 -10.23
N HIS A 27 -5.97 10.60 -9.48
CA HIS A 27 -5.71 10.28 -8.08
C HIS A 27 -5.42 8.78 -7.94
N LEU A 28 -4.44 8.41 -7.13
CA LEU A 28 -4.12 7.00 -6.88
C LEU A 28 -4.41 6.63 -5.43
N ALA A 29 -5.19 5.58 -5.25
CA ALA A 29 -5.39 4.92 -3.96
C ALA A 29 -4.66 3.56 -3.99
N GLY A 30 -3.79 3.31 -3.02
CA GLY A 30 -2.97 2.10 -2.97
C GLY A 30 -3.01 1.40 -1.62
N HIS A 31 -3.28 0.10 -1.62
CA HIS A 31 -3.23 -0.75 -0.42
C HIS A 31 -2.07 -1.74 -0.53
N SER A 32 -1.33 -1.94 0.56
CA SER A 32 -0.25 -2.92 0.66
C SER A 32 0.78 -2.76 -0.49
N MET A 33 0.99 -3.79 -1.31
CA MET A 33 1.85 -3.72 -2.51
C MET A 33 1.38 -2.66 -3.52
N GLY A 34 0.06 -2.45 -3.65
CA GLY A 34 -0.49 -1.35 -4.44
C GLY A 34 -0.14 0.03 -3.86
N GLY A 35 0.05 0.14 -2.54
CA GLY A 35 0.57 1.33 -1.89
C GLY A 35 2.05 1.58 -2.20
N ILE A 36 2.87 0.52 -2.25
CA ILE A 36 4.26 0.59 -2.71
C ILE A 36 4.31 1.07 -4.16
N LEU A 37 3.48 0.47 -5.02
CA LEU A 37 3.35 0.86 -6.42
C LEU A 37 2.96 2.34 -6.55
N ALA A 38 1.94 2.80 -5.82
CA ALA A 38 1.50 4.20 -5.84
C ALA A 38 2.61 5.18 -5.42
N LEU A 39 3.41 4.84 -4.39
CA LEU A 39 4.58 5.64 -3.99
C LEU A 39 5.65 5.67 -5.07
N MET A 40 5.94 4.52 -5.69
CA MET A 40 6.91 4.43 -6.79
C MET A 40 6.45 5.25 -7.99
N THR A 41 5.18 5.13 -8.37
CA THR A 41 4.58 5.91 -9.46
C THR A 41 4.62 7.41 -9.15
N ALA A 42 4.27 7.84 -7.94
CA ALA A 42 4.29 9.24 -7.54
C ALA A 42 5.70 9.86 -7.47
N ALA A 43 6.73 9.05 -7.23
CA ALA A 43 8.13 9.47 -7.22
C ALA A 43 8.78 9.49 -8.63
N ASP A 44 8.09 8.94 -9.65
CA ASP A 44 8.58 8.88 -11.02
C ASP A 44 8.51 10.27 -11.69
N PRO A 45 9.49 10.66 -12.51
CA PRO A 45 9.47 11.93 -13.25
C PRO A 45 8.24 12.14 -14.16
N ARG A 46 7.54 11.06 -14.55
CA ARG A 46 6.32 11.11 -15.38
C ARG A 46 5.05 11.47 -14.60
N SER A 47 5.14 11.67 -13.29
CA SER A 47 4.00 11.87 -12.37
C SER A 47 3.17 13.15 -12.57
N GLY A 48 3.46 13.98 -13.58
CA GLY A 48 2.80 15.28 -13.80
C GLY A 48 1.28 15.25 -13.97
N GLN A 49 0.70 14.09 -14.31
CA GLN A 49 -0.77 13.90 -14.40
C GLN A 49 -1.42 13.51 -13.06
N ILE A 50 -0.63 13.08 -12.08
CA ILE A 50 -1.12 12.64 -10.76
C ILE A 50 -1.23 13.87 -9.86
N LYS A 51 -2.39 14.05 -9.23
CA LYS A 51 -2.65 15.17 -8.32
C LYS A 51 -2.40 14.82 -6.86
N ALA A 52 -2.74 13.61 -6.45
CA ALA A 52 -2.52 13.15 -5.09
C ALA A 52 -2.54 11.63 -5.02
N ILE A 53 -1.95 11.11 -3.94
CA ILE A 53 -2.05 9.70 -3.59
C ILE A 53 -2.56 9.52 -2.14
N ASP A 54 -3.31 8.45 -1.94
CA ASP A 54 -3.64 7.90 -0.62
C ASP A 54 -3.14 6.46 -0.56
N VAL A 55 -2.32 6.15 0.44
CA VAL A 55 -1.72 4.82 0.59
C VAL A 55 -1.91 4.28 2.00
N CYS A 56 -2.10 2.97 2.10
CA CYS A 56 -2.19 2.29 3.38
C CYS A 56 -1.52 0.90 3.35
N GLY A 57 -1.13 0.41 4.53
CA GLY A 57 -0.50 -0.91 4.67
C GLY A 57 0.89 -1.02 4.03
N VAL A 58 1.59 0.10 3.84
CA VAL A 58 2.92 0.12 3.21
C VAL A 58 3.99 -0.24 4.25
N PRO A 59 4.82 -1.28 4.02
CA PRO A 59 5.82 -1.69 4.99
C PRO A 59 7.07 -0.80 4.92
N LEU A 60 7.29 0.03 5.95
CA LEU A 60 8.54 0.78 6.12
C LEU A 60 9.56 0.05 6.99
N VAL A 61 9.09 -0.84 7.86
CA VAL A 61 9.92 -1.65 8.75
C VAL A 61 9.27 -3.03 8.92
N TYR A 62 10.06 -4.08 8.82
CA TYR A 62 9.66 -5.43 9.23
C TYR A 62 10.31 -5.75 10.58
N ASP A 63 9.58 -6.45 11.44
CA ASP A 63 10.18 -7.10 12.60
C ASP A 63 11.15 -8.22 12.15
N GLU A 64 12.01 -8.67 13.06
CA GLU A 64 13.06 -9.65 12.76
C GLU A 64 12.50 -10.96 12.20
N ALA A 65 11.40 -11.46 12.79
CA ALA A 65 10.77 -12.71 12.36
C ALA A 65 10.20 -12.60 10.93
N THR A 66 9.59 -11.46 10.61
CA THR A 66 9.01 -11.17 9.29
C THR A 66 10.10 -10.99 8.25
N ALA A 67 11.14 -10.23 8.57
CA ALA A 67 12.30 -10.06 7.69
C ALA A 67 12.95 -11.41 7.37
N ALA A 68 13.21 -12.23 8.40
CA ALA A 68 13.75 -13.58 8.22
C ALA A 68 12.82 -14.48 7.38
N ALA A 69 11.50 -14.41 7.60
CA ALA A 69 10.54 -15.17 6.81
C ALA A 69 10.50 -14.75 5.34
N LEU A 70 10.64 -13.45 5.05
CA LEU A 70 10.72 -12.93 3.67
C LEU A 70 12.05 -13.31 3.01
N ASP A 71 13.18 -13.20 3.71
CA ASP A 71 14.50 -13.59 3.20
C ASP A 71 14.62 -15.10 2.95
N ALA A 72 13.95 -15.92 3.76
CA ALA A 72 13.92 -17.37 3.58
C ALA A 72 13.09 -17.82 2.38
N ARG A 73 12.20 -16.96 1.84
CA ARG A 73 11.40 -17.26 0.64
C ARG A 73 12.25 -17.14 -0.61
N LYS A 74 13.06 -18.17 -0.87
CA LYS A 74 13.75 -18.35 -2.15
C LYS A 74 12.77 -19.00 -3.14
N PRO A 75 12.51 -18.37 -4.29
CA PRO A 75 11.69 -19.01 -5.30
C PRO A 75 12.40 -20.27 -5.79
N SER A 76 11.65 -21.35 -5.93
CA SER A 76 12.14 -22.54 -6.61
C SER A 76 12.38 -22.24 -8.09
N SER A 77 13.28 -22.99 -8.75
CA SER A 77 13.60 -22.76 -10.16
C SER A 77 12.33 -22.85 -11.02
N GLY A 78 12.05 -21.80 -11.79
CA GLY A 78 10.85 -21.70 -12.64
C GLY A 78 9.57 -21.28 -11.91
N GLN A 79 9.61 -21.03 -10.60
CA GLN A 79 8.45 -20.54 -9.85
C GLN A 79 8.13 -19.09 -10.22
N THR A 80 6.89 -18.85 -10.63
CA THR A 80 6.39 -17.51 -10.99
C THR A 80 5.50 -16.90 -9.92
N HIS A 81 4.91 -17.72 -9.05
CA HIS A 81 4.00 -17.29 -8.01
C HIS A 81 4.17 -18.09 -6.70
N TYR A 82 3.88 -17.46 -5.57
CA TYR A 82 3.68 -18.09 -4.28
C TYR A 82 2.20 -18.46 -4.10
N PRO A 83 1.90 -19.59 -3.43
CA PRO A 83 0.52 -19.93 -3.09
C PRO A 83 -0.10 -18.85 -2.21
N ALA A 84 -1.42 -18.70 -2.29
CA ALA A 84 -2.17 -17.86 -1.37
C ALA A 84 -1.93 -18.32 0.08
N LEU A 85 -1.94 -17.37 1.01
CA LEU A 85 -1.79 -17.67 2.43
C LEU A 85 -3.03 -18.39 2.95
N GLY A 86 -2.84 -19.33 3.88
CA GLY A 86 -3.96 -20.01 4.53
C GLY A 86 -4.81 -19.02 5.35
N ARG A 87 -6.10 -19.33 5.49
CA ARG A 87 -7.09 -18.49 6.20
C ARG A 87 -6.60 -18.03 7.58
N ASP A 88 -6.05 -18.93 8.37
CA ASP A 88 -5.58 -18.61 9.73
C ASP A 88 -4.41 -17.63 9.71
N HIS A 89 -3.51 -17.76 8.72
CA HIS A 89 -2.41 -16.84 8.53
C HIS A 89 -2.88 -15.46 8.06
N VAL A 90 -3.81 -15.41 7.10
CA VAL A 90 -4.46 -14.17 6.64
C VAL A 90 -5.13 -13.46 7.82
N ARG A 91 -5.93 -14.18 8.60
CA ARG A 91 -6.60 -13.66 9.80
C ARG A 91 -5.59 -13.09 10.80
N ALA A 92 -4.53 -13.82 11.11
CA ALA A 92 -3.56 -13.41 12.12
C ALA A 92 -2.69 -12.22 11.66
N ARG A 93 -2.35 -12.13 10.37
CA ARG A 93 -1.42 -11.13 9.85
C ARG A 93 -2.13 -9.86 9.37
N PHE A 94 -3.35 -9.97 8.83
CA PHE A 94 -4.00 -8.88 8.11
C PHE A 94 -5.26 -8.31 8.76
N TYR A 95 -5.74 -8.92 9.84
CA TYR A 95 -6.91 -8.46 10.58
C TYR A 95 -6.54 -8.17 12.04
N GLY A 96 -7.13 -7.11 12.59
CA GLY A 96 -6.94 -6.71 13.97
C GLY A 96 -7.71 -7.58 14.96
N ALA A 97 -8.14 -6.99 16.06
CA ALA A 97 -8.87 -7.63 17.15
C ALA A 97 -10.21 -8.18 16.67
N ASP A 98 -10.68 -9.23 17.34
CA ASP A 98 -12.03 -9.74 17.11
C ASP A 98 -13.07 -8.64 17.36
N GLY A 99 -14.09 -8.60 16.51
CA GLY A 99 -15.15 -7.58 16.55
C GLY A 99 -14.83 -6.29 15.78
N SER A 100 -13.62 -6.11 15.27
CA SER A 100 -13.27 -4.99 14.37
C SER A 100 -13.69 -5.22 12.91
N PHE A 101 -14.02 -6.46 12.54
CA PHE A 101 -14.50 -6.88 11.22
C PHE A 101 -15.57 -7.96 11.37
N SER A 102 -16.36 -8.17 10.32
CA SER A 102 -17.36 -9.24 10.29
C SER A 102 -16.75 -10.59 9.86
N PRO A 103 -17.22 -11.74 10.37
CA PRO A 103 -16.79 -13.05 9.86
C PRO A 103 -16.95 -13.21 8.34
N ARG A 104 -18.01 -12.59 7.78
CA ARG A 104 -18.26 -12.55 6.34
C ARG A 104 -17.16 -11.85 5.55
N ALA A 105 -16.50 -10.85 6.13
CA ALA A 105 -15.38 -10.16 5.48
C ALA A 105 -14.19 -11.10 5.30
N LEU A 106 -13.88 -11.92 6.31
CA LEU A 106 -12.83 -12.93 6.23
C LEU A 106 -13.16 -14.04 5.22
N GLU A 107 -14.42 -14.45 5.13
CA GLU A 107 -14.89 -15.41 4.13
C GLU A 107 -14.79 -14.86 2.71
N PHE A 108 -15.18 -13.59 2.54
CA PHE A 108 -15.06 -12.88 1.26
C PHE A 108 -13.60 -12.78 0.81
N ASP A 109 -12.70 -12.34 1.71
CA ASP A 109 -11.27 -12.23 1.43
C ASP A 109 -10.66 -13.59 1.04
N ALA A 110 -10.99 -14.65 1.76
CA ALA A 110 -10.56 -16.01 1.43
C ALA A 110 -11.04 -16.48 0.05
N ALA A 111 -12.20 -15.99 -0.43
CA ALA A 111 -12.75 -16.36 -1.73
C ALA A 111 -12.09 -15.60 -2.90
N ILE A 112 -11.46 -14.46 -2.64
CA ILE A 112 -10.78 -13.64 -3.66
C ILE A 112 -9.26 -13.68 -3.56
N SER A 113 -8.71 -14.32 -2.51
CA SER A 113 -7.27 -14.45 -2.30
C SER A 113 -6.62 -15.22 -3.45
N SER A 114 -5.66 -14.59 -4.11
CA SER A 114 -4.94 -15.15 -5.25
C SER A 114 -3.51 -15.50 -4.90
N MET A 115 -2.87 -16.26 -5.79
CA MET A 115 -1.43 -16.45 -5.76
C MET A 115 -0.71 -15.11 -5.90
N VAL A 116 0.43 -14.95 -5.22
CA VAL A 116 1.23 -13.71 -5.25
C VAL A 116 2.38 -13.88 -6.24
N PRO A 117 2.54 -13.00 -7.25
CA PRO A 117 3.68 -13.04 -8.14
C PRO A 117 5.01 -12.96 -7.37
N VAL A 118 5.97 -13.82 -7.73
CA VAL A 118 7.28 -13.90 -7.04
C VAL A 118 7.98 -12.55 -7.02
N LEU A 119 7.98 -11.84 -8.14
CA LEU A 119 8.66 -10.55 -8.27
C LEU A 119 8.03 -9.46 -7.40
N GLU A 120 6.71 -9.41 -7.30
CA GLU A 120 6.03 -8.47 -6.41
C GLU A 120 6.40 -8.72 -4.94
N LEU A 121 6.49 -9.98 -4.52
CA LEU A 121 6.91 -10.30 -3.16
C LEU A 121 8.38 -9.92 -2.91
N VAL A 122 9.26 -10.10 -3.91
CA VAL A 122 10.66 -9.64 -3.82
C VAL A 122 10.69 -8.13 -3.65
N ASP A 123 9.96 -7.38 -4.46
CA ASP A 123 9.91 -5.91 -4.37
C ASP A 123 9.34 -5.44 -3.03
N ALA A 124 8.27 -6.08 -2.55
CA ALA A 124 7.69 -5.81 -1.23
C ALA A 124 8.71 -6.07 -0.11
N ALA A 125 9.47 -7.17 -0.17
CA ALA A 125 10.53 -7.46 0.79
C ALA A 125 11.67 -6.43 0.78
N GLN A 126 11.94 -5.78 -0.36
CA GLN A 126 12.92 -4.70 -0.48
C GLN A 126 12.37 -3.33 -0.05
N ALA A 127 11.05 -3.16 0.05
CA ALA A 127 10.40 -1.87 0.22
C ALA A 127 10.90 -1.06 1.44
N PRO A 128 11.11 -1.64 2.65
CA PRO A 128 11.73 -0.92 3.76
C PRO A 128 13.08 -0.26 3.44
N ARG A 129 13.86 -0.84 2.51
CA ARG A 129 15.16 -0.31 2.09
C ARG A 129 15.06 0.76 1.01
N THR A 130 14.08 0.68 0.13
CA THR A 130 13.97 1.51 -1.08
C THR A 130 12.95 2.65 -0.96
N LEU A 131 11.93 2.49 -0.12
CA LEU A 131 10.88 3.48 0.06
C LEU A 131 11.36 4.79 0.69
N PRO A 132 12.30 4.83 1.65
CA PRO A 132 12.77 6.10 2.19
C PRO A 132 13.26 7.08 1.12
N GLN A 133 14.10 6.63 0.18
CA GLN A 133 14.59 7.46 -0.93
C GLN A 133 13.51 7.72 -1.99
N THR A 134 12.56 6.79 -2.16
CA THR A 134 11.41 6.99 -3.04
C THR A 134 10.51 8.10 -2.54
N MET A 135 10.13 8.06 -1.26
CA MET A 135 9.26 9.04 -0.60
C MET A 135 9.85 10.47 -0.64
N GLN A 136 11.17 10.60 -0.48
CA GLN A 136 11.87 11.89 -0.56
C GLN A 136 11.76 12.59 -1.92
N ARG A 137 11.42 11.85 -2.99
CA ARG A 137 11.28 12.41 -4.34
C ARG A 137 9.83 12.81 -4.68
N ILE A 138 8.87 12.51 -3.81
CA ILE A 138 7.46 12.78 -4.07
C ILE A 138 7.15 14.25 -3.77
N ALA A 139 6.76 15.00 -4.80
CA ALA A 139 6.41 16.41 -4.70
C ALA A 139 4.89 16.68 -4.63
N LEU A 140 4.06 15.69 -4.95
CA LEU A 140 2.59 15.79 -4.94
C LEU A 140 2.00 15.41 -3.58
N PRO A 141 0.83 15.93 -3.17
CA PRO A 141 0.16 15.57 -1.92
C PRO A 141 0.10 14.05 -1.64
N VAL A 142 0.50 13.65 -0.42
CA VAL A 142 0.50 12.24 0.02
C VAL A 142 -0.31 12.11 1.30
N ARG A 143 -1.26 11.20 1.33
CA ARG A 143 -1.83 10.68 2.57
C ARG A 143 -1.38 9.24 2.79
N MET A 144 -0.77 8.97 3.93
CA MET A 144 -0.31 7.64 4.33
C MET A 144 -0.99 7.24 5.64
N THR A 145 -1.69 6.11 5.62
CA THR A 145 -2.40 5.57 6.78
C THR A 145 -1.82 4.21 7.18
N PHE A 146 -1.40 4.10 8.44
CA PHE A 146 -1.05 2.84 9.07
C PHE A 146 -2.24 2.31 9.87
N ALA A 147 -2.48 1.00 9.84
CA ALA A 147 -3.50 0.39 10.69
C ALA A 147 -3.00 0.34 12.14
N GLY A 148 -3.84 0.69 13.11
CA GLY A 148 -3.47 0.69 14.53
C GLY A 148 -3.23 -0.70 15.10
N GLU A 149 -3.77 -1.73 14.44
CA GLU A 149 -3.57 -3.14 14.78
C GLU A 149 -2.85 -3.86 13.63
N GLU A 150 -1.94 -3.15 12.97
CA GLU A 150 -1.10 -3.69 11.92
C GLU A 150 -0.24 -4.82 12.47
N SER A 151 -0.34 -5.95 11.78
CA SER A 151 0.36 -7.18 12.14
C SER A 151 1.11 -7.73 10.96
N SER A 152 1.26 -7.03 9.83
CA SER A 152 2.01 -7.42 8.62
C SER A 152 3.39 -6.77 8.50
N SER A 153 3.59 -5.67 9.22
CA SER A 153 4.83 -4.91 9.35
C SER A 153 4.80 -4.14 10.68
N VAL A 154 5.90 -3.50 11.06
CA VAL A 154 5.89 -2.59 12.21
C VAL A 154 5.20 -1.28 11.78
N ALA A 155 4.29 -0.79 12.60
CA ALA A 155 3.52 0.42 12.35
C ALA A 155 3.17 1.13 13.67
N ASP A 156 4.20 1.65 14.32
CA ASP A 156 4.09 2.42 15.55
C ASP A 156 4.34 3.92 15.31
N GLU A 157 4.35 4.69 16.40
CA GLU A 157 4.63 6.12 16.34
C GLU A 157 6.01 6.43 15.75
N ALA A 158 7.02 5.59 16.01
CA ALA A 158 8.36 5.78 15.46
C ALA A 158 8.37 5.61 13.93
N VAL A 159 7.62 4.65 13.39
CA VAL A 159 7.41 4.48 11.95
C VAL A 159 6.68 5.70 11.35
N CYS A 160 5.70 6.26 12.06
CA CYS A 160 5.01 7.48 11.60
C CYS A 160 5.94 8.69 11.54
N VAL A 161 6.79 8.87 12.55
CA VAL A 161 7.82 9.92 12.57
C VAL A 161 8.82 9.73 11.42
N ALA A 162 9.25 8.50 11.16
CA ALA A 162 10.13 8.19 10.04
C ALA A 162 9.48 8.51 8.69
N ALA A 163 8.24 8.06 8.46
CA ALA A 163 7.48 8.36 7.25
C ALA A 163 7.32 9.87 7.02
N THR A 164 6.98 10.62 8.08
CA THR A 164 6.87 12.08 8.04
C THR A 164 8.21 12.72 7.69
N THR A 165 9.31 12.20 8.21
CA THR A 165 10.67 12.67 7.89
C THR A 165 11.02 12.41 6.43
N TYR A 166 10.67 11.25 5.88
CA TYR A 166 10.92 10.94 4.47
C TYR A 166 10.10 11.82 3.52
N LEU A 167 8.91 12.26 3.94
CA LEU A 167 8.05 13.16 3.19
C LEU A 167 8.24 14.65 3.56
N ALA A 168 9.27 15.01 4.33
CA ALA A 168 9.41 16.36 4.89
C ALA A 168 9.52 17.50 3.84
N GLN A 169 9.93 17.18 2.60
CA GLN A 169 9.96 18.16 1.49
C GLN A 169 8.58 18.42 0.89
N ASN A 170 7.57 17.64 1.27
CA ASN A 170 6.20 17.74 0.80
C ASN A 170 5.30 18.31 1.91
N PRO A 171 4.95 19.61 1.86
CA PRO A 171 4.14 20.25 2.90
C PRO A 171 2.68 19.78 2.91
N HIS A 172 2.26 19.06 1.87
CA HIS A 172 0.95 18.45 1.74
C HIS A 172 0.98 16.96 2.07
N SER A 173 2.00 16.49 2.80
CA SER A 173 2.00 15.12 3.30
C SER A 173 1.24 15.00 4.62
N ARG A 174 0.48 13.91 4.77
CA ARG A 174 -0.20 13.53 6.01
C ARG A 174 0.11 12.07 6.32
N VAL A 175 0.66 11.82 7.50
CA VAL A 175 0.90 10.47 8.01
C VAL A 175 0.04 10.27 9.26
N ARG A 176 -0.66 9.14 9.36
CA ARG A 176 -1.54 8.85 10.49
C ARG A 176 -1.63 7.37 10.79
N ILE A 177 -2.10 7.06 12.01
CA ILE A 177 -2.51 5.73 12.43
C ILE A 177 -4.04 5.73 12.55
N GLU A 178 -4.69 4.69 12.01
CA GLU A 178 -6.13 4.47 12.11
C GLU A 178 -6.42 3.36 13.13
N PRO A 179 -6.89 3.67 14.34
CA PRO A 179 -7.14 2.66 15.38
C PRO A 179 -8.35 1.77 15.03
N GLY A 180 -8.44 0.60 15.68
CA GLY A 180 -9.59 -0.29 15.54
C GLY A 180 -9.68 -1.03 14.20
N CYS A 181 -8.57 -1.12 13.47
CA CYS A 181 -8.46 -1.89 12.26
C CYS A 181 -7.07 -2.52 12.10
N GLY A 182 -7.01 -3.67 11.43
CA GLY A 182 -5.77 -4.28 10.96
C GLY A 182 -5.45 -3.91 9.50
N HIS A 183 -4.44 -4.56 8.94
CA HIS A 183 -3.91 -4.30 7.59
C HIS A 183 -4.97 -4.12 6.50
N ASN A 184 -5.97 -5.01 6.46
CA ASN A 184 -7.07 -4.98 5.49
C ASN A 184 -8.15 -3.98 5.92
N ILE A 185 -7.80 -2.71 6.08
CA ILE A 185 -8.66 -1.64 6.64
C ILE A 185 -10.04 -1.60 5.97
N SER A 186 -10.10 -1.71 4.63
CA SER A 186 -11.34 -1.73 3.86
C SER A 186 -12.33 -2.83 4.26
N LEU A 187 -11.85 -3.91 4.88
CA LEU A 187 -12.65 -5.06 5.30
C LEU A 187 -13.07 -5.00 6.78
N HIS A 188 -12.70 -3.94 7.50
CA HIS A 188 -13.12 -3.67 8.86
C HIS A 188 -14.40 -2.82 8.89
N HIS A 189 -15.07 -2.74 10.05
CA HIS A 189 -16.28 -1.92 10.20
C HIS A 189 -16.04 -0.43 9.92
N LEU A 190 -14.81 0.05 10.13
CA LEU A 190 -14.37 1.40 9.79
C LEU A 190 -14.09 1.63 8.30
N GLY A 191 -14.11 0.58 7.47
CA GLY A 191 -13.71 0.67 6.05
C GLY A 191 -14.49 1.74 5.26
N GLY A 192 -15.78 1.90 5.52
CA GLY A 192 -16.59 2.97 4.90
C GLY A 192 -16.06 4.36 5.25
N VAL A 193 -15.87 4.64 6.54
CA VAL A 193 -15.32 5.93 7.03
C VAL A 193 -13.91 6.18 6.51
N PHE A 194 -13.09 5.13 6.41
CA PHE A 194 -11.75 5.21 5.83
C PHE A 194 -11.81 5.67 4.36
N HIS A 195 -12.70 5.07 3.56
CA HIS A 195 -12.86 5.43 2.15
C HIS A 195 -13.49 6.82 1.95
N ASP A 196 -14.48 7.21 2.75
CA ASP A 196 -15.03 8.57 2.71
C ASP A 196 -13.94 9.60 2.99
N SER A 197 -13.11 9.35 4.00
CA SER A 197 -12.01 10.24 4.35
C SER A 197 -10.89 10.27 3.29
N MET A 198 -10.74 9.22 2.49
CA MET A 198 -9.85 9.18 1.32
C MET A 198 -10.40 10.02 0.16
N LEU A 199 -11.70 9.97 -0.09
CA LEU A 199 -12.34 10.82 -1.09
C LEU A 199 -12.28 12.30 -0.68
N ASP A 200 -12.59 12.61 0.58
CA ASP A 200 -12.44 13.96 1.15
C ASP A 200 -11.00 14.47 0.99
N TRP A 201 -10.00 13.60 1.19
CA TRP A 201 -8.61 13.94 0.98
C TRP A 201 -8.35 14.39 -0.46
N PHE A 202 -8.80 13.62 -1.45
CA PHE A 202 -8.65 13.98 -2.86
C PHE A 202 -9.38 15.26 -3.23
N ASP A 203 -10.58 15.51 -2.68
CA ASP A 203 -11.33 16.74 -2.93
C ASP A 203 -10.65 17.99 -2.34
N ILE A 204 -9.88 17.85 -1.26
CA ILE A 204 -9.19 18.97 -0.59
C ILE A 204 -7.91 19.38 -1.34
N VAL A 205 -7.23 18.43 -2.00
CA VAL A 205 -5.91 18.66 -2.61
C VAL A 205 -5.89 18.63 -4.14
N GLY A 206 -6.97 18.17 -4.77
CA GLY A 206 -7.19 18.21 -6.22
C GLY A 206 -7.62 19.58 -6.73
#